data_AF-A0A2L2Z4X4-F1
#
_entry.id   AF-A0A2L2Z4X4-F1
#
_cell.length_a   1.000
_cell.length_b   1.000
_cell.length_c   1.000
_cell.angle_alpha   90.00
_cell.angle_beta   90.00
_cell.angle_gamma   90.00
#
_symmetry.space_group_name_H-M   'P 1'
#
loop_
_entity.id
_entity.type
_entity.pdbx_description
1 polymer ?
#
loop_
_entity_poly.entity_id
_entity_poly.type
_entity_poly.pdbx_seq_one_letter_code
_entity_poly.pdbx_strand_id
1 'polypeptide(L)'
;QLFGDAMCKYSPPAGTGCVVFKATVQENKELWYMDEGGLLRELCEEEQENQDEQPEIIEDCCACDEAKYELTFEGLWSRHTHPKDFPTNEWLTHFSDIIGASHT
;
A
#
# COMPACT_ATOMS: atom_id res chain seq x y z
N GLN A 1 7.89 -28.29 25.74
CA GLN A 1 6.98 -28.18 24.59
C GLN A 1 6.24 -26.85 24.76
N LEU A 2 6.64 -25.83 24.00
CA LEU A 2 5.95 -24.55 24.02
C LEU A 2 4.64 -24.75 23.24
N PHE A 3 3.51 -24.77 23.95
CA PHE A 3 2.20 -24.75 23.33
C PHE A 3 1.93 -23.32 22.88
N GLY A 4 1.80 -23.11 21.57
CA GLY A 4 1.44 -21.82 20.99
C GLY A 4 0.33 -22.02 19.98
N ASP A 5 -0.88 -21.56 20.33
CA ASP A 5 -1.98 -21.47 19.38
C ASP A 5 -1.90 -20.12 18.66
N ALA A 6 -2.08 -20.12 17.34
CA ALA A 6 -2.16 -18.88 16.57
C ALA A 6 -3.47 -18.15 16.92
N MET A 7 -3.38 -16.89 17.34
CA MET A 7 -4.53 -16.04 17.63
C MET A 7 -4.75 -15.06 16.47
N CYS A 8 -5.92 -15.11 15.84
CA CYS A 8 -6.35 -14.12 14.84
C CYS A 8 -7.24 -13.05 15.50
N LYS A 9 -6.98 -11.77 15.21
CA LYS A 9 -7.82 -10.63 15.62
C LYS A 9 -8.21 -9.84 14.37
N TYR A 10 -9.41 -9.27 14.37
CA TYR A 10 -9.85 -8.33 13.33
C TYR A 10 -9.12 -7.00 13.49
N SER A 11 -8.77 -6.36 12.37
CA SER A 11 -8.24 -5.00 12.35
C SER A 11 -9.28 -4.01 12.87
N PRO A 12 -8.90 -2.98 13.67
CA PRO A 12 -9.79 -1.88 14.01
C PRO A 12 -10.22 -1.07 12.77
N PRO A 13 -11.24 -0.20 12.90
CA PRO A 13 -11.57 0.78 11.87
C PRO A 13 -10.38 1.70 11.53
N ALA A 14 -10.34 2.21 10.29
CA ALA A 14 -9.39 3.23 9.86
C ALA A 14 -9.42 4.46 10.78
N GLY A 15 -8.25 5.08 11.01
CA GLY A 15 -8.09 6.24 11.88
C GLY A 15 -8.07 5.93 13.38
N THR A 16 -8.04 4.66 13.79
CA THR A 16 -7.92 4.26 15.20
C THR A 16 -6.51 4.47 15.77
N GLY A 17 -5.51 4.69 14.90
CA GLY A 17 -4.10 4.79 15.27
C GLY A 17 -3.45 3.42 15.47
N CYS A 18 -2.23 3.42 16.02
CA CYS A 18 -1.45 2.19 16.16
C CYS A 18 -2.01 1.26 17.24
N VAL A 19 -2.00 -0.05 16.96
CA VAL A 19 -2.36 -1.10 17.90
C VAL A 19 -1.12 -1.83 18.41
N VAL A 20 -1.10 -2.15 19.70
CA VAL A 20 0.02 -2.85 20.33
C VAL A 20 -0.41 -4.25 20.75
N PHE A 21 0.23 -5.26 20.17
CA PHE A 21 0.12 -6.64 20.57
C PHE A 21 1.15 -6.93 21.67
N LYS A 22 0.65 -7.40 22.81
CA LYS A 22 1.46 -7.82 23.96
C LYS A 22 1.27 -9.30 24.23
N ALA A 23 2.38 -10.00 24.42
CA ALA A 23 2.42 -11.40 24.80
C ALA A 23 3.11 -11.58 26.15
N THR A 24 2.71 -12.63 26.87
CA THR A 24 3.35 -13.04 28.12
C THR A 24 3.71 -14.51 28.00
N VAL A 25 4.97 -14.84 28.24
CA VAL A 25 5.47 -16.21 28.19
C VAL A 25 5.81 -16.63 29.60
N GLN A 26 5.14 -17.68 30.08
CA GLN A 26 5.41 -18.27 31.38
C GLN A 26 6.27 -19.52 31.20
N GLU A 27 7.47 -19.51 31.77
CA GLU A 27 8.39 -20.65 31.73
C GLU A 27 8.09 -21.62 32.89
N ASN A 28 7.84 -21.07 34.09
CA ASN A 28 7.40 -21.84 35.26
C ASN A 28 6.54 -20.95 36.20
N LYS A 29 6.19 -21.45 37.40
CA LYS A 29 5.30 -20.74 38.34
C LYS A 29 5.89 -19.42 38.88
N GLU A 30 7.21 -19.27 38.87
CA GLU A 30 7.94 -18.13 39.46
C GLU A 30 8.60 -17.25 38.39
N LEU A 31 8.80 -17.77 37.17
CA LEU A 31 9.50 -17.10 36.07
C LEU A 31 8.58 -16.89 34.85
N TRP A 32 8.38 -15.62 34.50
CA TRP A 32 7.58 -15.18 33.37
C TRP A 32 8.22 -13.95 32.70
N TYR A 33 7.98 -13.80 31.40
CA TYR A 33 8.49 -12.73 30.56
C TYR A 33 7.32 -11.96 29.94
N MET A 34 7.42 -10.63 29.89
CA MET A 34 6.40 -9.71 29.37
C MET A 34 7.07 -8.42 28.88
N ASP A 35 6.44 -7.73 27.94
CA ASP A 35 6.79 -6.34 27.54
C ASP A 35 8.23 -6.12 27.05
N GLU A 36 8.99 -7.17 26.75
CA GLU A 36 10.39 -7.11 26.30
C GLU A 36 10.60 -7.82 24.95
N GLY A 37 11.52 -7.28 24.14
CA GLY A 37 12.02 -7.90 22.91
C GLY A 37 10.93 -8.22 21.88
N GLY A 38 10.73 -9.51 21.62
CA GLY A 38 9.74 -10.02 20.66
C GLY A 38 8.30 -10.10 21.19
N LEU A 39 8.08 -9.79 22.47
CA LEU A 39 6.78 -9.93 23.15
C LEU A 39 5.89 -8.69 23.00
N LEU A 40 6.41 -7.62 22.40
CA LEU A 40 5.68 -6.40 22.07
C LEU A 40 5.82 -6.12 20.57
N ARG A 41 4.69 -5.95 19.89
CA ARG A 41 4.65 -5.52 18.49
C ARG A 41 3.59 -4.45 18.31
N GLU A 42 4.03 -3.30 17.82
CA GLU A 42 3.16 -2.21 17.41
C GLU A 42 2.92 -2.29 15.91
N LEU A 43 1.66 -2.20 15.51
CA LEU A 43 1.23 -2.14 14.12
C LEU A 43 0.44 -0.84 13.95
N CYS A 44 0.90 0.02 13.05
CA CYS A 44 0.19 1.23 12.67
C CYS A 44 -0.59 1.03 11.38
N GLU A 45 -1.62 1.84 11.19
CA GLU A 45 -2.21 1.99 9.86
C GLU A 45 -1.12 2.46 8.91
N GLU A 46 -0.88 1.71 7.83
CA GLU A 46 0.02 2.16 6.77
C GLU A 46 -0.63 3.36 6.11
N GLU A 47 0.05 4.50 6.14
CA GLU A 47 -0.25 5.60 5.22
C GLU A 47 0.01 5.04 3.83
N GLN A 48 -1.07 4.73 3.11
CA GLN A 48 -0.96 4.55 1.67
C GLN A 48 -0.54 5.92 1.14
N GLU A 49 0.77 6.12 0.94
CA GLU A 49 1.25 7.11 0.00
C GLU A 49 0.52 6.79 -1.30
N ASN A 50 -0.48 7.60 -1.59
CA ASN A 50 -1.29 7.44 -2.76
C ASN A 50 -0.36 7.82 -3.90
N GLN A 51 0.28 6.83 -4.54
CA GLN A 51 1.24 7.05 -5.62
C GLN A 51 0.61 7.79 -6.81
N ASP A 52 -0.72 7.88 -6.82
CA ASP A 52 -1.52 8.63 -7.79
C ASP A 52 -1.70 10.11 -7.43
N GLU A 53 -1.22 10.57 -6.27
CA GLU A 53 -1.26 11.97 -5.89
C GLU A 53 -0.05 12.73 -6.47
N GLN A 54 -0.34 13.85 -7.14
CA GLN A 54 0.68 14.73 -7.66
C GLN A 54 1.52 15.28 -6.49
N PRO A 55 2.85 15.00 -6.44
CA PRO A 55 3.71 15.58 -5.41
C PRO A 55 3.77 17.11 -5.54
N GLU A 56 4.20 17.77 -4.47
CA GLU A 56 4.38 19.23 -4.47
C GLU A 56 5.23 19.67 -5.67
N ILE A 57 4.76 20.71 -6.36
CA ILE A 57 5.41 21.25 -7.54
C ILE A 57 6.69 21.95 -7.09
N ILE A 58 7.84 21.42 -7.51
CA ILE A 58 9.14 22.06 -7.31
C ILE A 58 9.34 23.05 -8.45
N GLU A 59 9.22 24.35 -8.20
CA GLU A 59 9.40 25.38 -9.24
C GLU A 59 10.85 25.51 -9.71
N ASP A 60 11.81 25.31 -8.80
CA ASP A 60 13.24 25.41 -9.11
C ASP A 60 13.87 24.02 -9.31
N CYS A 61 14.10 23.66 -10.58
CA CYS A 61 14.87 22.46 -10.90
C CYS A 61 16.37 22.70 -10.67
N CYS A 62 16.98 21.94 -9.74
CA CYS A 62 18.42 21.98 -9.49
C CYS A 62 19.20 20.89 -10.26
N ALA A 63 18.54 20.11 -11.12
CA ALA A 63 19.20 19.10 -11.91
C ALA A 63 20.04 19.76 -13.01
N CYS A 64 21.35 19.50 -13.01
CA CYS A 64 22.26 20.04 -14.01
C CYS A 64 22.27 19.23 -15.31
N ASP A 65 21.86 17.96 -15.23
CA ASP A 65 21.95 16.98 -16.31
C ASP A 65 20.57 16.53 -16.77
N GLU A 66 20.49 16.17 -18.05
CA GLU A 66 19.27 15.62 -18.64
C GLU A 66 19.08 14.14 -18.29
N ALA A 67 17.85 13.76 -17.99
CA ALA A 67 17.46 12.37 -17.76
C ALA A 67 16.58 11.86 -18.92
N LYS A 68 16.73 10.56 -19.22
CA LYS A 68 15.91 9.86 -20.22
C LYS A 68 15.00 8.88 -19.52
N TYR A 69 13.73 8.85 -19.96
CA TYR A 69 12.71 7.99 -19.39
C TYR A 69 12.02 7.19 -20.49
N GLU A 70 11.57 6.00 -20.12
CA GLU A 70 10.66 5.18 -20.91
C GLU A 70 9.27 5.29 -20.28
N LEU A 71 8.26 5.54 -21.12
CA LEU A 71 6.87 5.63 -20.71
C LEU A 71 6.12 4.39 -21.19
N THR A 72 5.54 3.66 -20.25
CA THR A 72 4.69 2.50 -20.51
C THR A 72 3.27 2.82 -20.11
N PHE A 73 2.32 2.62 -21.02
CA PHE A 73 0.89 2.76 -20.75
C PHE A 73 0.24 1.39 -20.63
N GLU A 74 -0.40 1.14 -19.50
CA GLU A 74 -1.16 -0.08 -19.24
C GLU A 74 -2.66 0.21 -19.14
N GLY A 75 -3.44 -0.33 -20.08
CA GLY A 75 -4.88 -0.21 -20.09
C GLY A 75 -5.56 -1.22 -19.17
N LEU A 76 -5.91 -0.82 -17.94
CA LEU A 76 -6.63 -1.66 -16.97
C LEU A 76 -8.17 -1.66 -17.15
N TRP A 77 -8.68 -0.91 -18.12
CA TRP A 77 -10.10 -0.83 -18.42
C TRP A 77 -10.58 -2.12 -19.08
N SER A 78 -11.35 -2.91 -18.32
CA SER A 78 -11.90 -4.19 -18.77
C SER A 78 -13.34 -4.36 -18.31
N ARG A 79 -14.05 -5.32 -18.90
CA ARG A 79 -15.41 -5.70 -18.45
C ARG A 79 -15.43 -6.19 -17.00
N HIS A 80 -14.33 -6.78 -16.52
CA HIS A 80 -14.24 -7.28 -15.15
C HIS A 80 -14.05 -6.13 -14.15
N THR A 81 -13.16 -5.18 -14.47
CA THR A 81 -12.86 -4.04 -13.58
C THR A 81 -13.94 -2.96 -13.64
N HIS A 82 -14.57 -2.74 -14.79
CA HIS A 82 -15.57 -1.70 -15.03
C HIS A 82 -16.79 -2.27 -15.77
N PRO A 83 -17.64 -3.05 -15.09
CA PRO A 83 -18.70 -3.84 -15.75
C PRO A 83 -19.91 -3.01 -16.23
N LYS A 84 -20.15 -1.85 -15.61
CA LYS A 84 -21.31 -1.01 -15.89
C LYS A 84 -21.17 -0.36 -17.27
N ASP A 85 -22.15 -0.58 -18.14
CA ASP A 85 -22.22 -0.01 -19.50
C ASP A 85 -20.96 -0.27 -20.34
N PHE A 86 -20.22 -1.34 -20.03
CA PHE A 86 -19.02 -1.71 -20.78
C PHE A 86 -19.42 -2.04 -22.24
N PRO A 87 -18.78 -1.42 -23.25
CA PRO A 87 -19.20 -1.60 -24.63
C PRO A 87 -19.13 -3.09 -25.05
N THR A 88 -20.18 -3.56 -25.70
CA THR A 88 -20.25 -4.96 -26.19
C THR A 88 -19.56 -5.13 -27.54
N ASN A 89 -19.43 -4.04 -28.30
CA ASN A 89 -18.69 -4.01 -29.56
C ASN A 89 -17.21 -3.73 -29.27
N GLU A 90 -16.34 -4.70 -29.58
CA GLU A 90 -14.89 -4.63 -29.33
C GLU A 90 -14.21 -3.44 -30.02
N TRP A 91 -14.74 -2.97 -31.16
CA TRP A 91 -14.21 -1.79 -31.85
C TRP A 91 -14.42 -0.48 -31.07
N LEU A 92 -15.35 -0.46 -30.12
CA LEU A 92 -15.58 0.70 -29.24
C LEU A 92 -14.72 0.66 -27.98
N THR A 93 -14.16 -0.50 -27.62
CA THR A 93 -13.33 -0.67 -26.42
C THR A 93 -11.86 -0.47 -26.76
N HIS A 94 -11.45 0.78 -26.93
CA HIS A 94 -10.06 1.12 -27.21
C HIS A 94 -9.67 2.43 -26.52
N PHE A 95 -8.38 2.59 -26.33
CA PHE A 95 -7.77 3.89 -26.07
C PHE A 95 -7.35 4.50 -27.41
N SER A 96 -7.45 5.82 -27.53
CA SER A 96 -6.85 6.52 -28.66
C SER A 96 -5.32 6.49 -28.56
N ASP A 97 -4.66 6.94 -29.63
CA ASP A 97 -3.21 7.13 -29.63
C ASP A 97 -2.78 8.05 -28.46
N ILE A 98 -1.64 7.70 -27.86
CA ILE A 98 -1.02 8.47 -26.78
C ILE A 98 -0.14 9.54 -27.39
N ILE A 99 -0.36 10.79 -26.99
CA ILE A 99 0.41 11.95 -27.42
C ILE A 99 0.91 12.66 -26.16
N GLY A 100 2.21 12.96 -26.10
CA GLY A 100 2.82 13.60 -24.95
C GLY A 100 4.06 14.41 -25.29
N ALA A 101 4.43 15.30 -24.37
CA ALA A 101 5.64 16.11 -24.42
C ALA A 101 6.09 16.44 -23.00
N SER A 102 7.41 16.49 -22.78
CA SER A 102 7.99 17.15 -21.62
C SER A 102 7.98 18.68 -21.85
N HIS A 103 7.50 19.43 -20.86
CA HIS A 103 7.38 20.89 -20.91
C HIS A 103 7.57 21.51 -19.52
N THR A 104 7.68 22.85 -19.48
CA THR A 104 7.83 23.67 -18.27
C THR A 104 6.50 24.13 -17.72
#